data_AF-A0A6J5XP01-F1
#
_entry.id   AF-A0A6J5XP01-F1
#
_cell.length_a   1.000
_cell.length_b   1.000
_cell.length_c   1.000
_cell.angle_alpha   90.00
_cell.angle_beta   90.00
_cell.angle_gamma   90.00
#
_symmetry.space_group_name_H-M   'P 1'
#
loop_
_entity.id
_entity.type
_entity.pdbx_description
1 polymer ?
#
loop_
_entity_poly.entity_id
_entity_poly.type
_entity_poly.pdbx_seq_one_letter_code
_entity_poly.pdbx_strand_id
1 'polypeptide(L)'
;MFNSFSVQQNVDFIYNQRASDLDAVTTSNGPLTFVGEWVAEWAINGASIEDYQRFAKAQIDVYGRATFGWAYWAYKCQYDHWGLRWMIENNYIKLN
;
A
#
# COMPACT_ATOMS: atom_id res chain seq x y z
N MET A 1 -2.39 1.60 9.30
CA MET A 1 -1.05 1.38 9.87
C MET A 1 -1.04 1.69 11.34
N PHE A 2 -0.08 1.14 12.09
CA PHE A 2 -0.11 1.19 13.56
C PHE A 2 0.84 2.26 14.09
N ASN A 3 0.32 3.14 14.94
CA ASN A 3 1.10 4.25 15.51
C ASN A 3 2.16 3.78 16.51
N SER A 4 1.96 2.59 17.09
CA SER A 4 2.92 1.95 17.98
C SER A 4 4.06 1.27 17.24
N PHE A 5 3.97 1.16 15.91
CA PHE A 5 5.00 0.51 15.10
C PHE A 5 5.98 1.56 14.57
N SER A 6 7.26 1.18 14.51
CA SER A 6 8.25 1.90 13.71
C SER A 6 7.89 1.84 12.22
N VAL A 7 8.57 2.65 11.41
CA VAL A 7 8.47 2.58 9.95
C VAL A 7 8.75 1.16 9.46
N GLN A 8 9.83 0.53 9.92
CA GLN A 8 10.20 -0.82 9.51
C GLN A 8 9.13 -1.85 9.88
N GLN A 9 8.59 -1.78 11.09
CA GLN A 9 7.54 -2.71 11.53
C GLN A 9 6.27 -2.57 10.69
N ASN A 10 5.93 -1.35 10.26
CA ASN A 10 4.83 -1.12 9.34
C ASN A 10 5.10 -1.71 7.94
N VAL A 11 6.33 -1.58 7.42
CA VAL A 11 6.74 -2.23 6.16
C VAL A 11 6.70 -3.76 6.28
N ASP A 12 7.24 -4.32 7.36
CA ASP A 12 7.26 -5.76 7.63
C ASP A 12 5.84 -6.32 7.78
N PHE A 13 4.92 -5.55 8.36
CA PHE A 13 3.52 -5.94 8.46
C PHE A 13 2.87 -6.17 7.09
N ILE A 14 3.24 -5.37 6.07
CA ILE A 14 2.76 -5.57 4.71
C ILE A 14 3.32 -6.85 4.10
N TYR A 15 4.64 -7.03 4.15
CA TYR A 15 5.28 -8.20 3.55
C TYR A 15 4.97 -9.53 4.26
N ASN A 16 4.57 -9.48 5.53
CA ASN A 16 4.24 -10.68 6.30
C ASN A 16 2.72 -10.86 6.44
N GLN A 17 2.06 -10.06 7.28
CA GLN A 17 0.65 -10.27 7.60
C GLN A 17 -0.25 -10.02 6.40
N ARG A 18 -0.10 -8.88 5.71
CA ARG A 18 -0.96 -8.58 4.54
C ARG A 18 -0.72 -9.51 3.37
N ALA A 19 0.52 -9.94 3.16
CA ALA A 19 0.84 -10.96 2.15
C ALA A 19 0.11 -12.27 2.48
N SER A 20 0.21 -12.75 3.73
CA SER A 20 -0.50 -13.96 4.17
C SER A 20 -2.03 -13.83 4.04
N ASP A 21 -2.59 -12.67 4.40
CA ASP A 21 -4.03 -12.41 4.26
C ASP A 21 -4.47 -12.49 2.80
N LEU A 22 -3.68 -11.91 1.88
CA LEU A 22 -3.98 -11.91 0.44
C LEU A 22 -3.84 -13.31 -0.17
N ASP A 23 -2.80 -14.05 0.21
CA ASP A 23 -2.54 -15.42 -0.26
C ASP A 23 -3.66 -16.38 0.18
N ALA A 24 -4.22 -16.18 1.38
CA ALA A 24 -5.32 -16.98 1.90
C ALA A 24 -6.61 -16.86 1.07
N VAL A 25 -6.83 -15.72 0.40
CA VAL A 25 -7.99 -15.48 -0.48
C VAL A 25 -7.67 -15.63 -1.96
N THR A 26 -6.40 -15.64 -2.34
CA THR A 26 -5.93 -15.76 -3.74
C THR A 26 -5.49 -17.20 -4.00
N THR A 27 -6.47 -18.07 -4.26
CA THR A 27 -6.25 -19.52 -4.42
C THR A 27 -6.18 -19.94 -5.89
N SER A 28 -5.46 -21.05 -6.16
CA SER A 28 -5.41 -21.64 -7.50
C SER A 28 -6.79 -22.12 -7.93
N ASN A 29 -7.22 -21.73 -9.14
CA ASN A 29 -8.58 -21.96 -9.67
C ASN A 29 -9.71 -21.32 -8.84
N GLY A 30 -9.39 -20.37 -7.96
CA GLY A 30 -10.36 -19.60 -7.19
C GLY A 30 -10.92 -18.40 -7.96
N PRO A 31 -11.83 -17.62 -7.33
CA PRO A 31 -12.28 -16.35 -7.88
C PRO A 31 -11.12 -15.36 -8.02
N LEU A 32 -11.26 -14.41 -8.94
CA LEU A 32 -10.29 -13.32 -9.07
C LEU A 32 -10.35 -12.41 -7.84
N THR A 33 -9.18 -12.01 -7.34
CA THR A 33 -9.05 -11.17 -6.15
C THR A 33 -8.66 -9.74 -6.53
N PHE A 34 -9.28 -8.76 -5.87
CA PHE A 34 -9.01 -7.34 -6.10
C PHE A 34 -8.80 -6.64 -4.76
N VAL A 35 -7.68 -5.93 -4.60
CA VAL A 35 -7.49 -5.05 -3.44
C VAL A 35 -8.16 -3.71 -3.74
N GLY A 36 -9.42 -3.59 -3.32
CA GLY A 36 -10.30 -2.50 -3.72
C GLY A 36 -9.88 -1.12 -3.23
N GLU A 37 -9.28 -1.04 -2.05
CA GLU A 37 -8.89 0.22 -1.44
C GLU A 37 -7.61 0.04 -0.61
N TRP A 38 -6.64 0.90 -0.86
CA TRP A 38 -5.45 1.07 -0.01
C TRP A 38 -4.91 2.50 -0.13
N VAL A 39 -4.13 2.93 0.86
CA VAL A 39 -3.49 4.26 0.90
C VAL A 39 -2.10 4.12 1.49
N ALA A 40 -1.14 4.95 1.07
CA ALA A 40 0.19 5.00 1.70
C ALA A 40 0.26 5.97 2.89
N GLU A 41 -0.86 6.60 3.24
CA GLU A 41 -0.96 7.41 4.45
C GLU A 41 -0.89 6.53 5.71
N TRP A 42 -0.18 7.03 6.72
CA TRP A 42 -0.07 6.41 8.03
C TRP A 42 0.05 7.48 9.13
N ALA A 43 -0.31 7.15 10.36
CA ALA A 43 -0.23 8.11 11.47
C ALA A 43 1.17 8.14 12.14
N ILE A 44 2.24 8.01 11.33
CA ILE A 44 3.62 8.24 11.77
C ILE A 44 3.96 9.71 11.52
N ASN A 45 4.10 10.48 12.60
CA ASN A 45 4.55 11.87 12.52
C ASN A 45 6.03 11.96 12.14
N GLY A 46 6.35 12.83 11.19
CA GLY A 46 7.74 13.13 10.80
C GLY A 46 8.43 12.08 9.93
N ALA A 47 7.69 11.11 9.37
CA ALA A 47 8.23 10.15 8.40
C ALA A 47 8.81 10.87 7.17
N SER A 48 9.96 10.40 6.67
CA SER A 48 10.59 10.98 5.48
C SER A 48 9.88 10.55 4.19
N ILE A 49 10.18 11.21 3.06
CA ILE A 49 9.68 10.77 1.75
C ILE A 49 10.12 9.33 1.45
N GLU A 50 11.34 8.94 1.81
CA GLU A 50 11.86 7.59 1.64
C GLU A 50 11.07 6.57 2.47
N ASP A 51 10.62 6.92 3.67
CA ASP A 51 9.79 6.04 4.49
C ASP A 51 8.45 5.76 3.80
N TYR A 52 7.79 6.80 3.27
CA TYR A 52 6.56 6.64 2.50
C TYR A 52 6.78 5.84 1.22
N GLN A 53 7.87 6.08 0.50
CA GLN A 53 8.22 5.31 -0.71
C GLN A 53 8.39 3.82 -0.40
N ARG A 54 9.10 3.48 0.68
CA ARG A 54 9.30 2.09 1.11
C ARG A 54 7.98 1.43 1.46
N PHE A 55 7.09 2.16 2.13
CA PHE A 55 5.79 1.64 2.51
C PHE A 55 4.83 1.47 1.33
N ALA A 56 4.74 2.47 0.46
CA ALA A 56 3.95 2.38 -0.75
C ALA A 56 4.47 1.26 -1.68
N LYS A 57 5.80 1.11 -1.79
CA LYS A 57 6.42 -0.01 -2.52
C LYS A 57 6.01 -1.36 -1.95
N ALA A 58 6.06 -1.54 -0.62
CA ALA A 58 5.63 -2.79 0.01
C ALA A 58 4.17 -3.12 -0.32
N GLN A 59 3.29 -2.12 -0.28
CA GLN A 59 1.88 -2.28 -0.65
C GLN A 59 1.72 -2.66 -2.12
N ILE A 60 2.40 -1.97 -3.05
CA ILE A 60 2.34 -2.30 -4.48
C ILE A 60 2.88 -3.71 -4.76
N ASP A 61 4.00 -4.10 -4.14
CA ASP A 61 4.61 -5.43 -4.31
C ASP A 61 3.70 -6.56 -3.80
N VAL A 62 2.96 -6.32 -2.71
CA VAL A 62 2.05 -7.32 -2.12
C VAL A 62 0.70 -7.31 -2.82
N TYR A 63 0.07 -6.15 -2.96
CA TYR A 63 -1.26 -6.04 -3.58
C TYR A 63 -1.23 -6.30 -5.08
N GLY A 64 -0.09 -6.13 -5.75
CA GLY A 64 0.14 -6.56 -7.12
C GLY A 64 0.05 -8.08 -7.33
N ARG A 65 0.04 -8.89 -6.26
CA ARG A 65 -0.18 -10.34 -6.33
C ARG A 65 -1.66 -10.71 -6.48
N ALA A 66 -2.57 -9.79 -6.22
CA ALA A 66 -3.99 -9.99 -6.43
C ALA A 66 -4.27 -10.25 -7.92
N THR A 67 -5.13 -11.21 -8.24
CA THR A 67 -5.27 -11.71 -9.62
C THR A 67 -6.11 -10.81 -10.52
N PHE A 68 -6.78 -9.80 -9.96
CA PHE A 68 -7.50 -8.75 -10.70
C PHE A 68 -6.91 -7.35 -10.48
N GLY A 69 -5.79 -7.25 -9.78
CA GLY A 69 -5.11 -5.99 -9.49
C GLY A 69 -5.59 -5.30 -8.21
N TRP A 70 -5.43 -3.97 -8.18
CA TRP A 70 -5.70 -3.14 -7.01
C TRP A 70 -6.15 -1.72 -7.40
N ALA A 71 -6.76 -1.01 -6.45
CA ALA A 71 -7.11 0.40 -6.58
C ALA A 71 -6.64 1.21 -5.35
N TYR A 72 -5.96 2.33 -5.62
CA TYR A 72 -5.59 3.29 -4.59
C TYR A 72 -6.81 4.13 -4.20
N TRP A 73 -7.06 4.27 -2.91
CA TRP A 73 -8.06 5.18 -2.38
C TRP A 73 -7.40 6.51 -1.98
N ALA A 74 -7.58 7.60 -2.73
CA ALA A 74 -8.35 7.79 -3.96
C ALA A 74 -7.49 8.43 -5.06
N TYR A 75 -8.02 8.59 -6.28
CA TYR A 75 -7.27 9.27 -7.36
C TYR A 75 -6.88 10.72 -6.98
N LYS A 76 -7.83 11.47 -6.41
CA LYS A 76 -7.66 12.86 -5.95
C LYS A 76 -8.33 13.01 -4.59
N CYS A 77 -7.63 13.64 -3.65
CA CYS A 77 -8.14 13.97 -2.32
C CYS A 77 -7.64 15.36 -1.92
N GLN A 78 -8.35 16.04 -1.02
CA GLN A 78 -7.87 17.30 -0.43
C GLN A 78 -6.69 17.11 0.54
N TYR A 79 -6.46 15.86 0.98
CA TYR A 79 -5.33 15.46 1.79
C TYR A 79 -4.29 14.82 0.88
N ASP A 80 -3.07 15.36 0.90
CA ASP A 80 -1.98 15.04 -0.03
C ASP A 80 -1.74 13.54 -0.22
N HIS A 81 -1.34 12.82 0.83
CA HIS A 81 -1.04 11.38 0.74
C HIS A 81 -2.27 10.49 0.47
N TRP A 82 -3.49 11.02 0.57
CA TRP A 82 -4.71 10.31 0.19
C TRP A 82 -5.02 10.42 -1.31
N GLY A 83 -4.28 11.22 -2.07
CA GLY A 83 -4.45 11.34 -3.53
C GLY A 83 -3.34 10.61 -4.29
N LEU A 84 -3.67 9.53 -5.02
CA LEU A 84 -2.71 8.82 -5.88
C LEU A 84 -2.00 9.76 -6.86
N ARG A 85 -2.76 10.69 -7.45
CA ARG A 85 -2.20 11.71 -8.35
C ARG A 85 -1.08 12.50 -7.67
N TRP A 86 -1.35 13.02 -6.47
CA TRP A 86 -0.38 13.79 -5.70
C TRP A 86 0.84 12.94 -5.36
N MET A 87 0.63 11.69 -4.94
CA MET A 87 1.69 10.75 -4.59
C MET A 87 2.64 10.46 -5.76
N ILE A 88 2.11 10.33 -6.98
CA ILE A 88 2.92 10.15 -8.19
C ILE A 88 3.64 11.44 -8.57
N GLU A 89 2.91 12.57 -8.63
CA GLU A 89 3.46 13.88 -9.02
C GLU A 89 4.57 14.36 -8.07
N ASN A 90 4.54 13.94 -6.79
CA ASN A 90 5.53 14.30 -5.77
C ASN A 90 6.56 13.20 -5.49
N ASN A 91 6.66 12.17 -6.34
CA ASN A 91 7.64 11.07 -6.25
C ASN A 91 7.51 10.15 -5.03
N TYR A 92 6.37 10.10 -4.35
CA TYR A 92 6.12 9.15 -3.25
C TYR A 92 5.78 7.75 -3.78
N ILE A 93 5.13 7.67 -4.95
CA ILE A 93 4.82 6.42 -5.65
C ILE A 93 5.42 6.46 -7.05
N LYS A 94 6.05 5.34 -7.45
CA LYS A 94 6.45 5.09 -8.83
C LYS A 94 5.73 3.83 -9.32
N LEU A 95 4.94 3.98 -10.37
CA LEU A 95 4.33 2.89 -11.10
C LEU A 95 5.22 2.68 -12.34
N ASN A 96 5.81 1.49 -12.46
CA ASN A 96 6.65 1.14 -13.60
C ASN A 96 5.81 0.89 -14.85
#